data_AF-A0A1Y0G9W6-F1
#
_entry.id   AF-A0A1Y0G9W6-F1
#
_cell.length_a   1.000
_cell.length_b   1.000
_cell.length_c   1.000
_cell.angle_alpha   90.00
_cell.angle_beta   90.00
_cell.angle_gamma   90.00
#
_symmetry.space_group_name_H-M   'P 1'
#
loop_
_entity.id
_entity.type
_entity.pdbx_description
1 polymer ?
#
loop_
_entity_poly.entity_id
_entity_poly.type
_entity_poly.pdbx_seq_one_letter_code
_entity_poly.pdbx_strand_id
1 'polypeptide(L)'
;MLRCTDYRQRGTVLLVLAIIMSMVTLGWLYGRAANRHAADAVTAGALAVARIALIGRAVVDANRPGSLPCPDANNDGVADLLSGTQCPSYIGRLPWRTLGLSDIRDGDGERLWYALSRDTGDTPSQIINSQATTGLLQVNGNVNMVAVLFSPGVAIDPQQRGTLTQQLAVGNYLEDGNADGDNAYVAKTAPDPAFDDRVMSVSSAEMFRNVERLVLQQIAANLAQYAAQYHAYPFAGDQSGNAQPNQLAGYIPYNTLSFAPGNALVLNGWLQLILPPSSPPLPQVQPYIVSAAQDNVQINLEYCGGNMALNKTMVVHCG
;
A
#
# COMPACT_ATOMS: atom_id res chain seq x y z
N MET A 1 62.14 47.86 44.13
CA MET A 1 61.10 46.84 43.95
C MET A 1 60.16 47.28 42.84
N LEU A 2 59.50 46.32 42.19
CA LEU A 2 58.53 46.43 41.09
C LEU A 2 59.12 46.40 39.67
N ARG A 3 59.42 45.18 39.22
CA ARG A 3 59.37 44.82 37.80
C ARG A 3 57.89 44.71 37.41
N CYS A 4 57.42 45.56 36.50
CA CYS A 4 56.17 45.31 35.78
C CYS A 4 56.47 44.30 34.66
N THR A 5 55.89 43.12 34.76
CA THR A 5 55.82 42.16 33.65
C THR A 5 54.57 42.48 32.84
N ASP A 6 54.74 43.15 31.70
CA ASP A 6 53.70 43.22 30.67
C ASP A 6 53.49 41.83 30.09
N TYR A 7 52.39 41.17 30.49
CA TYR A 7 51.95 39.94 29.86
C TYR A 7 51.39 40.31 28.48
N ARG A 8 52.22 40.16 27.44
CA ARG A 8 51.86 40.35 26.04
C ARG A 8 50.83 39.28 25.65
N GLN A 9 49.54 39.53 25.90
CA GLN A 9 48.42 38.71 25.45
C GLN A 9 48.22 38.82 23.94
N ARG A 10 49.09 38.17 23.16
CA ARG A 10 48.90 38.04 21.70
C ARG A 10 48.29 36.69 21.30
N GLY A 11 48.23 35.71 22.20
CA GLY A 11 47.63 34.39 21.96
C GLY A 11 46.16 34.27 22.37
N THR A 12 45.72 34.99 23.41
CA THR A 12 44.38 34.82 23.99
C THR A 12 43.25 35.28 23.06
N VAL A 13 43.48 36.34 22.30
CA VAL A 13 42.48 36.90 21.36
C VAL A 13 42.19 35.90 20.23
N LEU A 14 43.21 35.29 19.64
CA LEU A 14 43.05 34.26 18.61
C LEU A 14 42.33 33.02 19.14
N LEU A 15 42.62 32.63 20.39
CA LEU A 15 42.00 31.47 21.04
C LEU A 15 40.51 31.71 21.32
N VAL A 16 40.15 32.89 21.83
CA VAL A 16 38.75 33.28 22.03
C VAL A 16 38.00 33.37 20.71
N LEU A 17 38.61 33.94 19.67
CA LEU A 17 38.00 34.06 18.35
C LEU A 17 37.80 32.70 17.68
N ALA A 18 38.74 31.76 17.84
CA ALA A 18 38.61 30.38 17.40
C ALA A 18 37.47 29.64 18.12
N ILE A 19 37.29 29.86 19.44
CA ILE A 19 36.20 29.27 20.22
C ILE A 19 34.84 29.85 19.77
N ILE A 20 34.74 31.15 19.55
CA ILE A 20 33.50 31.77 19.07
C ILE A 20 33.15 31.22 17.68
N MET A 21 34.13 31.15 16.77
CA MET A 21 33.94 30.57 15.44
C MET A 21 33.51 29.10 15.50
N SER A 22 34.12 28.30 16.38
CA SER A 22 33.73 26.89 16.54
C SER A 22 32.33 26.73 17.11
N MET A 23 31.92 27.58 18.06
CA MET A 23 30.56 27.58 18.59
C MET A 23 29.52 27.96 17.53
N VAL A 24 29.81 28.97 16.69
CA VAL A 24 28.92 29.38 15.61
C VAL A 24 28.79 28.29 14.56
N THR A 25 29.89 27.66 14.14
CA THR A 25 29.85 26.57 13.15
C THR A 25 29.14 25.34 13.71
N LEU A 26 29.40 24.95 14.96
CA LEU A 26 28.70 23.84 15.62
C LEU A 26 27.21 24.12 15.77
N GLY A 27 26.83 25.34 16.16
CA GLY A 27 25.42 25.75 16.25
C GLY A 27 24.71 25.71 14.90
N TRP A 28 25.37 26.17 13.83
CA TRP A 28 24.84 26.10 12.47
C TRP A 28 24.71 24.67 11.94
N LEU A 29 25.73 23.82 12.18
CA LEU A 29 25.70 22.40 11.82
C LEU A 29 24.59 21.66 12.58
N TYR A 30 24.44 21.93 13.88
CA TYR A 30 23.38 21.36 14.70
C TYR A 30 22.00 21.79 14.20
N GLY A 31 21.81 23.08 13.89
CA GLY A 31 20.55 23.58 13.33
C GLY A 31 20.20 22.92 12.00
N ARG A 32 21.19 22.72 11.11
CA ARG A 32 20.98 21.99 9.85
C ARG A 32 20.62 20.52 10.08
N ALA A 33 21.32 19.84 10.98
CA ALA A 33 21.03 18.45 11.31
C ALA A 33 19.62 18.31 11.91
N ALA A 34 19.25 19.17 12.85
CA ALA A 34 17.93 19.19 13.47
C ALA A 34 16.82 19.43 12.45
N ASN A 35 16.99 20.37 11.53
CA ASN A 35 16.02 20.63 10.46
C ASN A 35 15.88 19.42 9.52
N ARG A 36 16.98 18.76 9.15
CA ARG A 36 16.93 17.54 8.33
C ARG A 36 16.22 16.40 9.04
N HIS A 37 16.49 16.20 10.33
CA HIS A 37 15.78 15.19 11.12
C HIS A 37 14.28 15.47 11.20
N ALA A 38 13.88 16.74 11.33
CA ALA A 38 12.47 17.14 11.31
C ALA A 38 11.85 16.88 9.93
N ALA A 39 12.53 17.24 8.84
CA ALA A 39 12.08 16.96 7.48
C ALA A 39 11.93 15.46 7.23
N ASP A 40 12.92 14.64 7.59
CA ASP A 40 12.87 13.18 7.48
C ASP A 40 11.66 12.59 8.24
N ALA A 41 11.35 13.12 9.44
CA ALA A 41 10.19 12.69 10.21
C ALA A 41 8.86 13.05 9.53
N VAL A 42 8.77 14.23 8.92
CA VAL A 42 7.61 14.65 8.11
C VAL A 42 7.46 13.75 6.89
N THR A 43 8.55 13.50 6.15
CA THR A 43 8.58 12.60 4.99
C THR A 43 8.12 11.20 5.35
N ALA A 44 8.66 10.62 6.43
CA ALA A 44 8.26 9.30 6.90
C ALA A 44 6.77 9.25 7.28
N GLY A 45 6.27 10.29 7.95
CA GLY A 45 4.85 10.43 8.26
C GLY A 45 3.98 10.53 7.00
N ALA A 46 4.40 11.33 6.02
CA ALA A 46 3.67 11.51 4.76
C ALA A 46 3.55 10.19 3.98
N LEU A 47 4.66 9.47 3.81
CA LEU A 47 4.68 8.16 3.16
C LEU A 47 3.81 7.14 3.91
N ALA A 48 3.87 7.11 5.24
CA ALA A 48 3.07 6.19 6.05
C ALA A 48 1.55 6.46 5.92
N VAL A 49 1.14 7.73 5.92
CA VAL A 49 -0.27 8.11 5.72
C VAL A 49 -0.73 7.73 4.31
N ALA A 50 0.06 8.03 3.28
CA ALA A 50 -0.26 7.66 1.90
C ALA A 50 -0.39 6.14 1.73
N ARG A 51 0.51 5.37 2.34
CA ARG A 51 0.48 3.90 2.35
C ARG A 51 -0.80 3.34 2.96
N ILE A 52 -1.17 3.85 4.15
CA ILE A 52 -2.41 3.45 4.83
C ILE A 52 -3.63 3.84 3.98
N ALA A 53 -3.61 5.01 3.35
CA ALA A 53 -4.72 5.47 2.50
C ALA A 53 -4.90 4.60 1.25
N LEU A 54 -3.82 4.16 0.60
CA LEU A 54 -3.88 3.21 -0.52
C LEU A 54 -4.48 1.87 -0.09
N ILE A 55 -3.99 1.28 1.00
CA ILE A 55 -4.54 0.02 1.54
C ILE A 55 -6.01 0.21 1.92
N GLY A 56 -6.35 1.31 2.58
CA GLY A 56 -7.72 1.66 2.95
C GLY A 56 -8.64 1.78 1.74
N ARG A 57 -8.19 2.46 0.68
CA ARG A 57 -8.92 2.59 -0.59
C ARG A 57 -9.18 1.24 -1.26
N ALA A 58 -8.21 0.33 -1.22
CA ALA A 58 -8.37 -1.03 -1.74
C ALA A 58 -9.38 -1.84 -0.92
N VAL A 59 -9.40 -1.66 0.40
CA VAL A 59 -10.39 -2.32 1.29
C VAL A 59 -11.79 -1.80 0.99
N VAL A 60 -12.01 -0.48 0.98
CA VAL A 60 -13.36 0.11 0.93
C VAL A 60 -13.92 0.28 -0.47
N ASP A 61 -13.24 -0.21 -1.51
CA ASP A 61 -13.80 -0.19 -2.87
C ASP A 61 -15.03 -1.08 -2.94
N ALA A 62 -16.21 -0.46 -3.02
CA ALA A 62 -17.47 -1.19 -3.06
C ALA A 62 -17.67 -1.97 -4.37
N ASN A 63 -17.01 -1.56 -5.45
CA ASN A 63 -17.13 -2.15 -6.78
C ASN A 63 -16.02 -3.15 -7.09
N ARG A 64 -14.84 -2.94 -6.51
CA ARG A 64 -13.65 -3.77 -6.76
C ARG A 64 -12.70 -3.81 -5.56
N PRO A 65 -13.03 -4.54 -4.49
CA PRO A 65 -12.11 -4.75 -3.38
C PRO A 65 -10.75 -5.25 -3.87
N GLY A 66 -9.68 -4.57 -3.49
CA GLY A 66 -8.31 -4.83 -3.95
C GLY A 66 -7.82 -3.96 -5.11
N SER A 67 -8.66 -3.13 -5.72
CA SER A 67 -8.22 -2.17 -6.75
C SER A 67 -7.48 -0.98 -6.13
N LEU A 68 -6.57 -0.41 -6.90
CA LEU A 68 -5.90 0.84 -6.57
C LEU A 68 -6.19 1.90 -7.67
N PRO A 69 -6.31 3.18 -7.28
CA PRO A 69 -6.59 4.26 -8.23
C PRO A 69 -5.40 4.47 -9.19
N CYS A 70 -5.68 4.96 -10.39
CA CYS A 70 -4.60 5.42 -11.27
C CYS A 70 -3.81 6.58 -10.62
N PRO A 71 -2.51 6.69 -10.91
CA PRO A 71 -1.75 7.88 -10.56
C PRO A 71 -2.38 9.17 -11.13
N ASP A 72 -2.11 10.29 -10.46
CA ASP A 72 -2.43 11.62 -10.94
C ASP A 72 -1.31 12.10 -11.89
N ALA A 73 -1.55 12.09 -13.20
CA ALA A 73 -0.56 12.52 -14.19
C ALA A 73 -0.60 14.03 -14.49
N ASN A 74 -1.53 14.80 -13.90
CA ASN A 74 -1.74 16.22 -14.21
C ASN A 74 -1.51 17.14 -12.99
N ASN A 75 -1.22 16.57 -11.82
CA ASN A 75 -0.91 17.23 -10.55
C ASN A 75 -2.10 18.00 -9.91
N ASP A 76 -3.35 17.60 -10.17
CA ASP A 76 -4.57 18.16 -9.56
C ASP A 76 -5.01 17.47 -8.25
N GLY A 77 -4.38 16.34 -7.93
CA GLY A 77 -4.65 15.49 -6.78
C GLY A 77 -5.72 14.42 -7.00
N VAL A 78 -6.28 14.31 -8.20
CA VAL A 78 -7.32 13.36 -8.58
C VAL A 78 -6.72 12.24 -9.41
N ALA A 79 -7.11 11.01 -9.11
CA ALA A 79 -6.73 9.85 -9.90
C ALA A 79 -7.27 9.99 -11.33
N ASP A 80 -6.40 9.81 -12.32
CA ASP A 80 -6.83 9.87 -13.70
C ASP A 80 -7.81 8.74 -14.03
N LEU A 81 -8.74 9.03 -14.93
CA LEU A 81 -9.65 8.01 -15.45
C LEU A 81 -8.91 7.05 -16.38
N LEU A 82 -9.37 5.81 -16.45
CA LEU A 82 -8.84 4.83 -17.37
C LEU A 82 -8.97 5.30 -18.83
N SER A 83 -7.88 5.15 -19.58
CA SER A 83 -7.88 5.23 -21.04
C SER A 83 -8.10 3.83 -21.59
N GLY A 84 -9.38 3.46 -21.79
CA GLY A 84 -9.77 2.09 -22.13
C GLY A 84 -9.70 1.19 -20.90
N THR A 85 -8.72 0.28 -20.87
CA THR A 85 -8.52 -0.71 -19.79
C THR A 85 -7.22 -0.47 -19.01
N GLN A 86 -6.57 0.67 -19.22
CA GLN A 86 -5.28 1.00 -18.62
C GLN A 86 -5.29 2.42 -18.07
N CYS A 87 -4.46 2.67 -17.07
CA CYS A 87 -4.20 4.04 -16.61
C CYS A 87 -3.44 4.81 -17.70
N PRO A 88 -3.68 6.13 -17.85
CA PRO A 88 -2.90 6.96 -18.77
C PRO A 88 -1.39 6.95 -18.46
N SER A 89 -1.05 6.84 -17.18
CA SER A 89 0.31 6.57 -16.69
C SER A 89 0.27 5.59 -15.52
N TYR A 90 1.35 4.84 -15.34
CA TYR A 90 1.55 3.95 -14.18
C TYR A 90 2.55 4.51 -13.16
N ILE A 91 3.09 5.70 -13.44
CA ILE A 91 3.84 6.52 -12.50
C ILE A 91 3.35 7.97 -12.61
N GLY A 92 3.03 8.56 -11.48
CA GLY A 92 2.46 9.91 -11.41
C GLY A 92 2.47 10.42 -9.98
N ARG A 93 1.78 11.53 -9.72
CA ARG A 93 1.57 12.01 -8.36
C ARG A 93 0.62 11.08 -7.62
N LEU A 94 0.76 11.07 -6.30
CA LEU A 94 -0.23 10.45 -5.44
C LEU A 94 -1.57 11.19 -5.60
N PRO A 95 -2.67 10.49 -5.94
CA PRO A 95 -3.99 11.11 -6.10
C PRO A 95 -4.64 11.39 -4.73
N TRP A 96 -4.07 12.33 -3.98
CA TRP A 96 -4.41 12.60 -2.58
C TRP A 96 -5.87 12.99 -2.35
N ARG A 97 -6.53 13.69 -3.29
CA ARG A 97 -7.98 13.99 -3.21
C ARG A 97 -8.81 12.73 -3.35
N THR A 98 -8.48 11.86 -4.32
CA THR A 98 -9.16 10.58 -4.50
C THR A 98 -9.01 9.67 -3.29
N LEU A 99 -7.87 9.76 -2.59
CA LEU A 99 -7.61 9.05 -1.34
C LEU A 99 -8.22 9.72 -0.10
N GLY A 100 -8.92 10.84 -0.24
CA GLY A 100 -9.53 11.56 0.88
C GLY A 100 -8.51 12.23 1.82
N LEU A 101 -7.30 12.49 1.34
CA LEU A 101 -6.24 13.17 2.06
C LEU A 101 -6.26 14.68 1.77
N SER A 102 -5.61 15.45 2.63
CA SER A 102 -5.16 16.81 2.27
C SER A 102 -3.98 16.75 1.29
N ASP A 103 -3.56 17.89 0.72
CA ASP A 103 -2.35 17.99 -0.11
C ASP A 103 -1.10 17.64 0.70
N ILE A 104 -0.83 16.35 0.83
CA ILE A 104 0.21 15.78 1.66
C ILE A 104 1.55 15.96 0.97
N ARG A 105 2.51 16.46 1.75
CA ARG A 105 3.85 16.80 1.26
C ARG A 105 4.90 16.19 2.16
N ASP A 106 6.05 15.93 1.58
CA ASP A 106 7.22 15.50 2.32
C ASP A 106 7.85 16.66 3.12
N GLY A 107 8.95 16.37 3.81
CA GLY A 107 9.66 17.34 4.65
C GLY A 107 10.27 18.52 3.88
N ASP A 108 10.43 18.39 2.57
CA ASP A 108 10.98 19.43 1.68
C ASP A 108 9.87 20.18 0.93
N GLY A 109 8.61 19.84 1.20
CA GLY A 109 7.44 20.50 0.65
C GLY A 109 7.00 19.96 -0.70
N GLU A 110 7.49 18.79 -1.12
CA GLU A 110 7.14 18.18 -2.39
C GLU A 110 5.98 17.20 -2.27
N ARG A 111 5.20 17.07 -3.36
CA ARG A 111 4.15 16.07 -3.45
C ARG A 111 4.75 14.70 -3.73
N LEU A 112 4.20 13.69 -3.06
CA LEU A 112 4.60 12.31 -3.24
C LEU A 112 4.32 11.81 -4.66
N TRP A 113 5.23 11.01 -5.19
CA TRP A 113 5.01 10.21 -6.39
C TRP A 113 4.51 8.83 -6.03
N TYR A 114 3.86 8.20 -7.00
CA TYR A 114 3.16 6.95 -6.87
C TYR A 114 3.29 6.14 -8.15
N ALA A 115 3.85 4.93 -8.03
CA ALA A 115 3.86 3.91 -9.06
C ALA A 115 2.81 2.83 -8.73
N LEU A 116 2.03 2.44 -9.74
CA LEU A 116 0.93 1.49 -9.65
C LEU A 116 1.27 0.19 -10.40
N SER A 117 1.03 -0.96 -9.78
CA SER A 117 1.10 -2.24 -10.48
C SER A 117 -0.05 -2.40 -11.47
N ARG A 118 0.26 -2.84 -12.70
CA ARG A 118 -0.73 -3.01 -13.76
C ARG A 118 -1.80 -4.07 -13.44
N ASP A 119 -1.47 -5.04 -12.59
CA ASP A 119 -2.40 -6.08 -12.14
C ASP A 119 -3.32 -5.64 -10.97
N THR A 120 -3.29 -4.36 -10.58
CA THR A 120 -4.18 -3.75 -9.57
C THR A 120 -5.02 -2.57 -10.06
N GLY A 121 -4.98 -2.27 -11.37
CA GLY A 121 -5.75 -1.16 -11.94
C GLY A 121 -7.27 -1.40 -11.90
N ASP A 122 -8.05 -0.33 -11.76
CA ASP A 122 -9.52 -0.37 -11.67
C ASP A 122 -10.22 -0.70 -13.02
N THR A 123 -9.76 -1.74 -13.71
CA THR A 123 -10.28 -2.19 -15.00
C THR A 123 -11.37 -3.27 -14.87
N PRO A 124 -12.56 -3.10 -15.48
CA PRO A 124 -13.68 -4.04 -15.32
C PRO A 124 -13.47 -5.47 -15.80
N SER A 125 -12.57 -5.69 -16.76
CA SER A 125 -12.28 -7.01 -17.31
C SER A 125 -11.26 -7.81 -16.49
N GLN A 126 -10.68 -7.21 -15.46
CA GLN A 126 -9.61 -7.80 -14.69
C GLN A 126 -10.15 -8.34 -13.37
N ILE A 127 -9.92 -9.63 -13.13
CA ILE A 127 -10.18 -10.24 -11.83
C ILE A 127 -9.14 -9.70 -10.85
N ILE A 128 -9.59 -9.10 -9.76
CA ILE A 128 -8.72 -8.59 -8.69
C ILE A 128 -9.09 -9.30 -7.39
N ASN A 129 -8.21 -10.20 -6.97
CA ASN A 129 -8.24 -10.88 -5.69
C ASN A 129 -6.83 -11.40 -5.37
N SER A 130 -6.67 -11.95 -4.17
CA SER A 130 -5.37 -12.43 -3.66
C SER A 130 -4.67 -13.42 -4.60
N GLN A 131 -5.43 -14.24 -5.33
CA GLN A 131 -4.91 -15.32 -6.17
C GLN A 131 -4.55 -14.85 -7.58
N ALA A 132 -5.25 -13.83 -8.08
CA ALA A 132 -5.08 -13.29 -9.42
C ALA A 132 -4.08 -12.14 -9.48
N THR A 133 -3.77 -11.54 -8.34
CA THR A 133 -2.96 -10.32 -8.25
C THR A 133 -1.66 -10.57 -7.48
N THR A 134 -0.56 -10.61 -8.21
CA THR A 134 0.77 -10.89 -7.65
C THR A 134 1.48 -9.61 -7.20
N GLY A 135 1.26 -8.49 -7.89
CA GLY A 135 2.09 -7.30 -7.81
C GLY A 135 3.28 -7.42 -8.77
N LEU A 136 3.35 -6.52 -9.76
CA LEU A 136 4.32 -6.55 -10.85
C LEU A 136 5.49 -5.57 -10.66
N LEU A 137 5.52 -4.87 -9.53
CA LEU A 137 6.58 -3.95 -9.17
C LEU A 137 7.58 -4.64 -8.23
N GLN A 138 8.82 -4.16 -8.23
CA GLN A 138 9.85 -4.58 -7.28
C GLN A 138 10.61 -3.38 -6.72
N VAL A 139 11.11 -3.52 -5.49
CA VAL A 139 12.01 -2.54 -4.86
C VAL A 139 13.26 -3.26 -4.39
N ASN A 140 14.44 -2.86 -4.89
CA ASN A 140 15.73 -3.51 -4.60
C ASN A 140 15.69 -5.05 -4.83
N GLY A 141 14.98 -5.50 -5.87
CA GLY A 141 14.79 -6.92 -6.18
C GLY A 141 13.76 -7.65 -5.29
N ASN A 142 13.14 -6.97 -4.33
CA ASN A 142 12.01 -7.52 -3.59
C ASN A 142 10.72 -7.36 -4.43
N VAL A 143 10.20 -8.48 -4.93
CA VAL A 143 9.07 -8.56 -5.87
C VAL A 143 7.71 -8.50 -5.16
N ASN A 144 6.62 -8.59 -5.94
CA ASN A 144 5.24 -8.66 -5.46
C ASN A 144 4.74 -7.36 -4.81
N MET A 145 5.20 -6.22 -5.33
CA MET A 145 4.74 -4.91 -4.91
C MET A 145 3.58 -4.46 -5.81
N VAL A 146 2.50 -3.97 -5.19
CA VAL A 146 1.33 -3.43 -5.89
C VAL A 146 1.36 -1.91 -6.02
N ALA A 147 2.14 -1.26 -5.15
CA ALA A 147 2.36 0.17 -5.16
C ALA A 147 3.75 0.52 -4.64
N VAL A 148 4.34 1.57 -5.19
CA VAL A 148 5.54 2.20 -4.65
C VAL A 148 5.31 3.71 -4.54
N LEU A 149 5.58 4.24 -3.36
CA LEU A 149 5.47 5.66 -3.02
C LEU A 149 6.87 6.25 -2.92
N PHE A 150 7.04 7.47 -3.44
CA PHE A 150 8.31 8.18 -3.40
C PHE A 150 8.10 9.57 -2.82
N SER A 151 9.00 9.98 -1.93
CA SER A 151 9.25 11.39 -1.64
C SER A 151 10.50 11.80 -2.41
N PRO A 152 10.39 12.77 -3.33
CA PRO A 152 11.46 13.17 -4.24
C PRO A 152 12.46 14.18 -3.64
N GLY A 153 12.32 14.50 -2.34
CA GLY A 153 13.23 15.40 -1.64
C GLY A 153 13.42 16.76 -2.31
N VAL A 154 14.61 17.34 -2.08
CA VAL A 154 14.98 18.63 -2.65
C VAL A 154 15.38 18.44 -4.11
N ALA A 155 15.16 19.46 -4.95
CA ALA A 155 15.65 19.39 -6.32
C ALA A 155 17.18 19.27 -6.36
N ILE A 156 17.70 18.19 -6.95
CA ILE A 156 19.12 17.97 -7.20
C ILE A 156 19.45 18.36 -8.65
N ASP A 157 20.53 19.10 -8.89
CA ASP A 157 20.97 19.46 -10.24
C ASP A 157 21.14 18.20 -11.13
N PRO A 158 20.54 18.13 -12.33
CA PRO A 158 19.96 19.21 -13.14
C PRO A 158 18.43 19.37 -13.08
N GLN A 159 17.74 18.74 -12.11
CA GLN A 159 16.28 18.75 -12.03
C GLN A 159 15.69 20.16 -12.07
N GLN A 160 14.68 20.34 -12.92
CA GLN A 160 13.96 21.62 -13.05
C GLN A 160 12.49 21.40 -12.71
N ARG A 161 11.92 22.22 -11.83
CA ARG A 161 10.53 22.06 -11.31
C ARG A 161 9.65 23.32 -11.50
N GLY A 162 10.09 24.27 -12.33
CA GLY A 162 9.51 25.62 -12.42
C GLY A 162 8.34 25.79 -13.40
N THR A 163 8.25 24.98 -14.46
CA THR A 163 7.14 25.03 -15.44
C THR A 163 6.19 23.85 -15.27
N LEU A 164 4.97 23.94 -15.84
CA LEU A 164 4.02 22.83 -15.82
C LEU A 164 4.61 21.56 -16.45
N THR A 165 5.23 21.66 -17.63
CA THR A 165 5.89 20.52 -18.29
C THR A 165 6.96 19.89 -17.41
N GLN A 166 7.74 20.73 -16.72
CA GLN A 166 8.77 20.29 -15.78
C GLN A 166 8.19 19.56 -14.56
N GLN A 167 7.07 20.05 -14.03
CA GLN A 167 6.38 19.47 -12.87
C GLN A 167 5.75 18.10 -13.13
N LEU A 168 5.44 17.78 -14.39
CA LEU A 168 4.88 16.49 -14.81
C LEU A 168 5.95 15.47 -15.21
N ALA A 169 7.20 15.88 -15.36
CA ALA A 169 8.28 14.98 -15.77
C ALA A 169 8.88 14.25 -14.56
N VAL A 170 8.76 12.92 -14.52
CA VAL A 170 9.28 12.06 -13.45
C VAL A 170 10.76 12.30 -13.19
N GLY A 171 11.58 12.37 -14.25
CA GLY A 171 13.03 12.59 -14.13
C GLY A 171 13.46 13.98 -13.62
N ASN A 172 12.52 14.90 -13.38
CA ASN A 172 12.79 16.15 -12.65
C ASN A 172 12.57 16.00 -11.13
N TYR A 173 12.29 14.79 -10.65
CA TYR A 173 11.96 14.54 -9.26
C TYR A 173 12.57 13.25 -8.71
N LEU A 174 12.59 12.17 -9.49
CA LEU A 174 13.11 10.88 -9.05
C LEU A 174 14.47 10.60 -9.70
N GLU A 175 15.31 9.82 -9.03
CA GLU A 175 16.68 9.51 -9.47
C GLU A 175 16.88 8.03 -9.84
N ASP A 176 17.88 7.78 -10.68
CA ASP A 176 18.36 6.42 -11.01
C ASP A 176 17.21 5.53 -11.57
N GLY A 177 17.10 4.28 -11.11
CA GLY A 177 16.02 3.36 -11.48
C GLY A 177 14.61 3.82 -11.07
N ASN A 178 14.45 4.93 -10.33
CA ASN A 178 13.12 5.45 -10.03
C ASN A 178 12.50 6.28 -11.15
N ALA A 179 13.31 6.67 -12.14
CA ALA A 179 12.87 7.53 -13.26
C ALA A 179 13.07 6.91 -14.66
N ASP A 180 13.48 5.64 -14.75
CA ASP A 180 13.84 5.00 -16.02
C ASP A 180 12.65 4.40 -16.80
N GLY A 181 11.49 4.29 -16.14
CA GLY A 181 10.23 3.86 -16.75
C GLY A 181 9.97 2.36 -16.71
N ASP A 182 10.78 1.57 -16.00
CA ASP A 182 10.51 0.16 -15.75
C ASP A 182 9.71 -0.08 -14.45
N ASN A 183 9.64 -1.34 -14.00
CA ASN A 183 8.92 -1.74 -12.78
C ASN A 183 9.88 -2.04 -11.59
N ALA A 184 11.15 -1.65 -11.70
CA ALA A 184 12.25 -2.00 -10.81
C ALA A 184 12.82 -0.77 -10.09
N TYR A 185 12.23 -0.46 -8.95
CA TYR A 185 12.59 0.71 -8.17
C TYR A 185 13.75 0.46 -7.20
N VAL A 186 14.42 1.54 -6.83
CA VAL A 186 15.59 1.53 -5.95
C VAL A 186 15.29 2.31 -4.69
N ALA A 187 15.71 1.78 -3.54
CA ALA A 187 15.70 2.49 -2.26
C ALA A 187 17.09 2.43 -1.62
N LYS A 188 17.71 3.58 -1.37
CA LYS A 188 19.03 3.65 -0.74
C LYS A 188 18.93 3.95 0.75
N THR A 189 19.68 3.21 1.56
CA THR A 189 19.79 3.45 3.01
C THR A 189 21.03 4.27 3.39
N ALA A 190 22.07 4.23 2.54
CA ALA A 190 23.25 5.06 2.67
C ALA A 190 23.02 6.43 2.01
N PRO A 191 23.49 7.53 2.62
CA PRO A 191 23.43 8.85 1.99
C PRO A 191 24.16 8.88 0.64
N ASP A 192 23.50 9.42 -0.38
CA ASP A 192 24.02 9.59 -1.72
C ASP A 192 23.67 11.01 -2.21
N PRO A 193 24.65 11.89 -2.51
CA PRO A 193 24.36 13.24 -2.99
C PRO A 193 23.60 13.31 -4.32
N ALA A 194 23.53 12.20 -5.07
CA ALA A 194 22.84 12.10 -6.34
C ALA A 194 21.54 11.27 -6.24
N PHE A 195 21.07 10.96 -5.03
CA PHE A 195 19.85 10.21 -4.80
C PHE A 195 19.29 10.56 -3.41
N ASP A 196 18.17 11.28 -3.38
CA ASP A 196 17.49 11.65 -2.14
C ASP A 196 16.05 11.12 -2.04
N ASP A 197 15.60 10.38 -3.06
CA ASP A 197 14.37 9.60 -3.05
C ASP A 197 14.19 8.75 -1.78
N ARG A 198 13.11 9.02 -1.04
CA ARG A 198 12.63 8.13 0.04
C ARG A 198 11.51 7.25 -0.50
N VAL A 199 11.71 5.94 -0.42
CA VAL A 199 10.80 4.96 -1.03
C VAL A 199 10.05 4.16 0.03
N MET A 200 8.76 3.98 -0.17
CA MET A 200 7.91 3.12 0.65
C MET A 200 6.99 2.28 -0.25
N SER A 201 7.02 0.96 -0.12
CA SER A 201 6.20 0.07 -0.94
C SER A 201 4.99 -0.51 -0.19
N VAL A 202 4.00 -0.97 -0.96
CA VAL A 202 2.89 -1.82 -0.53
C VAL A 202 3.04 -3.15 -1.23
N SER A 203 3.12 -4.24 -0.47
CA SER A 203 3.14 -5.59 -1.05
C SER A 203 1.72 -6.09 -1.31
N SER A 204 1.57 -6.99 -2.28
CA SER A 204 0.29 -7.65 -2.58
C SER A 204 -0.26 -8.35 -1.33
N ALA A 205 0.58 -9.11 -0.63
CA ALA A 205 0.20 -9.85 0.57
C ALA A 205 -0.30 -8.94 1.71
N GLU A 206 0.33 -7.77 1.92
CA GLU A 206 -0.13 -6.83 2.95
C GLU A 206 -1.48 -6.21 2.59
N MET A 207 -1.66 -5.81 1.33
CA MET A 207 -2.91 -5.23 0.85
C MET A 207 -4.04 -6.25 0.98
N PHE A 208 -3.88 -7.45 0.41
CA PHE A 208 -4.94 -8.45 0.38
C PHE A 208 -5.27 -9.05 1.74
N ARG A 209 -4.32 -9.11 2.68
CA ARG A 209 -4.62 -9.46 4.07
C ARG A 209 -5.68 -8.53 4.69
N ASN A 210 -5.68 -7.25 4.33
CA ASN A 210 -6.69 -6.31 4.81
C ASN A 210 -8.00 -6.43 4.00
N VAL A 211 -7.91 -6.63 2.69
CA VAL A 211 -9.09 -6.81 1.82
C VAL A 211 -9.86 -8.08 2.19
N GLU A 212 -9.17 -9.20 2.41
CA GLU A 212 -9.78 -10.48 2.76
C GLU A 212 -10.55 -10.44 4.08
N ARG A 213 -10.14 -9.61 5.05
CA ARG A 213 -10.93 -9.39 6.27
C ARG A 213 -12.31 -8.83 5.96
N LEU A 214 -12.40 -7.89 5.03
CA LEU A 214 -13.68 -7.34 4.58
C LEU A 214 -14.48 -8.39 3.80
N VAL A 215 -13.81 -9.17 2.94
CA VAL A 215 -14.46 -10.26 2.19
C VAL A 215 -15.11 -11.26 3.15
N LEU A 216 -14.38 -11.70 4.17
CA LEU A 216 -14.91 -12.59 5.23
C LEU A 216 -16.07 -11.95 5.99
N GLN A 217 -16.02 -10.66 6.30
CA GLN A 217 -17.12 -9.95 6.94
C GLN A 217 -18.38 -9.92 6.08
N GLN A 218 -18.26 -9.72 4.76
CA GLN A 218 -19.38 -9.78 3.84
C GLN A 218 -19.97 -11.20 3.74
N ILE A 219 -19.12 -12.22 3.66
CA ILE A 219 -19.60 -13.62 3.65
C ILE A 219 -20.28 -13.98 4.98
N ALA A 220 -19.73 -13.53 6.11
CA ALA A 220 -20.35 -13.71 7.43
C ALA A 220 -21.74 -13.08 7.52
N ALA A 221 -21.95 -11.91 6.90
CA ALA A 221 -23.25 -11.24 6.87
C ALA A 221 -24.30 -12.08 6.12
N ASN A 222 -23.95 -12.61 4.95
CA ASN A 222 -24.83 -13.48 4.17
C ASN A 222 -25.07 -14.84 4.87
N LEU A 223 -24.06 -15.40 5.52
CA LEU A 223 -24.21 -16.60 6.34
C LEU A 223 -25.17 -16.37 7.52
N ALA A 224 -25.07 -15.22 8.20
CA ALA A 224 -25.98 -14.86 9.28
C ALA A 224 -27.43 -14.73 8.79
N GLN A 225 -27.64 -14.12 7.63
CA GLN A 225 -28.98 -14.02 7.01
C GLN A 225 -29.55 -15.40 6.67
N TYR A 226 -28.74 -16.28 6.07
CA TYR A 226 -29.15 -17.65 5.77
C TYR A 226 -29.49 -18.43 7.05
N ALA A 227 -28.62 -18.38 8.06
CA ALA A 227 -28.82 -19.04 9.35
C ALA A 227 -30.08 -18.55 10.08
N ALA A 228 -30.41 -17.26 9.97
CA ALA A 228 -31.63 -16.72 10.56
C ALA A 228 -32.91 -17.29 9.91
N GLN A 229 -32.86 -17.64 8.62
CA GLN A 229 -33.98 -18.19 7.88
C GLN A 229 -34.10 -19.72 8.01
N TYR A 230 -32.97 -20.43 7.96
CA TYR A 230 -32.95 -21.90 7.85
C TYR A 230 -32.47 -22.61 9.13
N HIS A 231 -32.04 -21.86 10.16
CA HIS A 231 -31.49 -22.40 11.41
C HIS A 231 -30.28 -23.33 11.23
N ALA A 232 -29.57 -23.20 10.11
CA ALA A 232 -28.38 -23.96 9.74
C ALA A 232 -27.55 -23.16 8.72
N TYR A 233 -26.28 -23.51 8.54
CA TYR A 233 -25.47 -23.04 7.42
C TYR A 233 -25.62 -23.94 6.19
N PRO A 234 -25.48 -23.42 4.96
CA PRO A 234 -25.63 -24.25 3.77
C PRO A 234 -24.50 -25.29 3.65
N PHE A 235 -24.78 -26.41 2.98
CA PHE A 235 -23.73 -27.29 2.49
C PHE A 235 -22.79 -26.55 1.54
N ALA A 236 -21.57 -27.06 1.39
CA ALA A 236 -20.60 -26.49 0.47
C ALA A 236 -21.12 -26.49 -0.97
N GLY A 237 -20.68 -25.50 -1.74
CA GLY A 237 -21.11 -25.29 -3.11
C GLY A 237 -20.27 -26.02 -4.16
N ASP A 238 -20.83 -26.06 -5.37
CA ASP A 238 -20.10 -26.34 -6.60
C ASP A 238 -19.51 -25.04 -7.20
N GLN A 239 -18.84 -25.14 -8.35
CA GLN A 239 -18.30 -23.98 -9.08
C GLN A 239 -19.37 -22.96 -9.48
N SER A 240 -20.60 -23.42 -9.64
CA SER A 240 -21.76 -22.58 -9.92
C SER A 240 -22.27 -21.84 -8.68
N GLY A 241 -21.65 -22.02 -7.52
CA GLY A 241 -22.02 -21.35 -6.27
C GLY A 241 -23.29 -21.89 -5.63
N ASN A 242 -23.78 -23.07 -6.03
CA ASN A 242 -24.98 -23.68 -5.47
C ASN A 242 -24.60 -24.76 -4.46
N ALA A 243 -25.17 -24.70 -3.26
CA ALA A 243 -24.99 -25.71 -2.22
C ALA A 243 -25.36 -27.12 -2.73
N GLN A 244 -24.49 -28.09 -2.48
CA GLN A 244 -24.68 -29.47 -2.90
C GLN A 244 -25.10 -30.35 -1.71
N PRO A 245 -26.15 -31.18 -1.82
CA PRO A 245 -26.61 -32.02 -0.72
C PRO A 245 -25.49 -32.88 -0.13
N ASN A 246 -25.34 -32.84 1.21
CA ASN A 246 -24.34 -33.59 1.97
C ASN A 246 -22.87 -33.25 1.68
N GLN A 247 -22.59 -32.17 0.94
CA GLN A 247 -21.22 -31.76 0.68
C GLN A 247 -20.69 -30.91 1.84
N LEU A 248 -19.76 -31.46 2.62
CA LEU A 248 -19.22 -30.78 3.81
C LEU A 248 -18.05 -29.84 3.51
N ALA A 249 -17.42 -29.95 2.34
CA ALA A 249 -16.31 -29.09 1.94
C ALA A 249 -16.31 -28.86 0.42
N GLY A 250 -15.98 -27.65 -0.02
CA GLY A 250 -16.03 -27.26 -1.42
C GLY A 250 -15.99 -25.76 -1.62
N TYR A 251 -16.67 -25.26 -2.65
CA TYR A 251 -16.76 -23.84 -2.96
C TYR A 251 -17.68 -23.12 -1.98
N ILE A 252 -17.52 -21.80 -1.86
CA ILE A 252 -18.48 -20.96 -1.14
C ILE A 252 -19.81 -21.03 -1.92
N PRO A 253 -20.94 -21.41 -1.30
CA PRO A 253 -22.23 -21.52 -2.00
C PRO A 253 -22.88 -20.14 -2.19
N TYR A 254 -22.22 -19.25 -2.94
CA TYR A 254 -22.56 -17.83 -3.04
C TYR A 254 -23.94 -17.55 -3.65
N ASN A 255 -24.42 -18.39 -4.57
CA ASN A 255 -25.78 -18.26 -5.10
C ASN A 255 -26.82 -18.69 -4.05
N THR A 256 -26.55 -19.75 -3.28
CA THR A 256 -27.40 -20.15 -2.15
C THR A 256 -27.41 -19.10 -1.03
N LEU A 257 -26.27 -18.45 -0.81
CA LEU A 257 -26.12 -17.32 0.11
C LEU A 257 -26.70 -16.00 -0.45
N SER A 258 -27.36 -16.03 -1.61
CA SER A 258 -28.05 -14.89 -2.22
C SER A 258 -27.15 -13.69 -2.48
N PHE A 259 -25.87 -13.91 -2.83
CA PHE A 259 -25.04 -12.83 -3.37
C PHE A 259 -25.62 -12.39 -4.73
N ALA A 260 -25.85 -11.08 -4.88
CA ALA A 260 -26.35 -10.54 -6.14
C ALA A 260 -25.32 -10.79 -7.26
N PRO A 261 -25.75 -11.12 -8.51
CA PRO A 261 -24.81 -11.30 -9.62
C PRO A 261 -23.94 -10.06 -9.92
N GLY A 262 -24.44 -8.86 -9.60
CA GLY A 262 -23.68 -7.61 -9.70
C GLY A 262 -22.85 -7.26 -8.47
N ASN A 263 -22.78 -8.13 -7.46
CA ASN A 263 -21.96 -7.90 -6.27
C ASN A 263 -20.47 -7.95 -6.65
N ALA A 264 -19.69 -7.02 -6.10
CA ALA A 264 -18.26 -6.92 -6.39
C ALA A 264 -17.46 -8.19 -6.06
N LEU A 265 -17.83 -8.94 -5.01
CA LEU A 265 -17.15 -10.19 -4.69
C LEU A 265 -17.38 -11.27 -5.75
N VAL A 266 -18.58 -11.30 -6.34
CA VAL A 266 -18.90 -12.21 -7.45
C VAL A 266 -18.13 -11.78 -8.71
N LEU A 267 -18.23 -10.51 -9.09
CA LEU A 267 -17.62 -9.98 -10.32
C LEU A 267 -16.09 -10.06 -10.32
N ASN A 268 -15.45 -9.93 -9.16
CA ASN A 268 -13.98 -9.96 -9.03
C ASN A 268 -13.46 -11.32 -8.56
N GLY A 269 -14.26 -12.39 -8.68
CA GLY A 269 -13.81 -13.77 -8.47
C GLY A 269 -13.52 -14.18 -7.02
N TRP A 270 -13.84 -13.33 -6.04
CA TRP A 270 -13.63 -13.60 -4.61
C TRP A 270 -14.41 -14.81 -4.07
N LEU A 271 -15.54 -15.17 -4.71
CA LEU A 271 -16.38 -16.29 -4.28
C LEU A 271 -16.15 -17.56 -5.11
N GLN A 272 -15.44 -17.43 -6.22
CA GLN A 272 -15.09 -18.52 -7.14
C GLN A 272 -13.65 -19.02 -6.90
N LEU A 273 -12.99 -18.54 -5.85
CA LEU A 273 -11.59 -18.82 -5.54
C LEU A 273 -11.31 -20.33 -5.59
N ILE A 274 -10.48 -20.72 -6.55
CA ILE A 274 -9.87 -22.03 -6.62
C ILE A 274 -8.55 -21.86 -5.89
N LEU A 275 -8.47 -22.26 -4.62
CA LEU A 275 -7.19 -22.23 -3.91
C LEU A 275 -6.12 -22.91 -4.78
N PRO A 276 -5.07 -22.17 -5.21
CA PRO A 276 -4.11 -22.73 -6.15
C PRO A 276 -3.47 -23.96 -5.51
N PRO A 277 -3.17 -25.02 -6.29
CA PRO A 277 -2.40 -26.12 -5.78
C PRO A 277 -1.05 -25.57 -5.31
N SER A 278 -0.77 -25.68 -4.01
CA SER A 278 0.54 -25.31 -3.50
C SER A 278 1.61 -26.21 -4.15
N SER A 279 2.80 -25.67 -4.36
CA SER A 279 3.97 -26.46 -4.74
C SER A 279 4.98 -26.41 -3.59
N PRO A 280 5.26 -27.53 -2.89
CA PRO A 280 4.76 -28.89 -3.10
C PRO A 280 3.26 -29.04 -2.73
N PRO A 281 2.56 -30.09 -3.23
CA PRO A 281 1.14 -30.30 -2.97
C PRO A 281 0.90 -30.51 -1.48
N LEU A 282 0.41 -29.46 -0.82
CA LEU A 282 -0.25 -29.52 0.46
C LEU A 282 -1.69 -29.97 0.18
N PRO A 283 -2.41 -30.52 1.17
CA PRO A 283 -3.84 -30.74 1.03
C PRO A 283 -4.49 -29.42 0.56
N GLN A 284 -5.20 -29.43 -0.57
CA GLN A 284 -5.98 -28.27 -1.00
C GLN A 284 -6.98 -27.96 0.11
N VAL A 285 -6.68 -26.93 0.89
CA VAL A 285 -7.62 -26.38 1.86
C VAL A 285 -8.83 -25.95 1.04
N GLN A 286 -10.02 -26.44 1.39
CA GLN A 286 -11.22 -26.05 0.67
C GLN A 286 -11.65 -24.65 1.16
N PRO A 287 -12.11 -23.76 0.26
CA PRO A 287 -12.44 -22.40 0.64
C PRO A 287 -13.64 -22.34 1.59
N TYR A 288 -14.51 -23.35 1.60
CA TYR A 288 -15.63 -23.48 2.52
C TYR A 288 -15.73 -24.90 3.09
N ILE A 289 -15.86 -24.99 4.42
CA ILE A 289 -16.08 -26.23 5.16
C ILE A 289 -17.25 -26.00 6.12
N VAL A 290 -18.16 -26.95 6.21
CA VAL A 290 -19.30 -26.94 7.14
C VAL A 290 -19.34 -28.24 7.94
N SER A 291 -19.65 -28.15 9.22
CA SER A 291 -19.91 -29.30 10.08
C SER A 291 -21.08 -30.15 9.58
N ALA A 292 -21.10 -31.45 9.92
CA ALA A 292 -22.21 -32.34 9.59
C ALA A 292 -23.56 -31.91 10.20
N ALA A 293 -23.52 -31.19 11.34
CA ALA A 293 -24.70 -30.61 11.98
C ALA A 293 -25.13 -29.26 11.38
N GLN A 294 -24.37 -28.71 10.43
CA GLN A 294 -24.59 -27.40 9.82
C GLN A 294 -24.62 -26.23 10.83
N ASP A 295 -23.97 -26.39 11.98
CA ASP A 295 -23.94 -25.40 13.07
C ASP A 295 -22.60 -24.66 13.19
N ASN A 296 -21.59 -25.06 12.41
CA ASN A 296 -20.29 -24.42 12.32
C ASN A 296 -19.78 -24.40 10.87
N VAL A 297 -19.23 -23.27 10.44
CA VAL A 297 -18.54 -23.09 9.15
C VAL A 297 -17.14 -22.52 9.34
N GLN A 298 -16.23 -22.97 8.47
CA GLN A 298 -14.89 -22.45 8.29
C GLN A 298 -14.73 -21.98 6.84
N ILE A 299 -14.20 -20.78 6.67
CA ILE A 299 -13.84 -20.19 5.38
C ILE A 299 -12.33 -20.01 5.34
N ASN A 300 -11.70 -20.39 4.24
CA ASN A 300 -10.27 -20.23 4.02
C ASN A 300 -10.04 -19.41 2.74
N LEU A 301 -9.44 -18.24 2.90
CA LEU A 301 -8.90 -17.42 1.82
C LEU A 301 -7.36 -17.56 1.84
N GLU A 302 -6.65 -16.76 1.06
CA GLU A 302 -5.21 -16.93 0.90
C GLU A 302 -4.40 -16.43 2.09
N TYR A 303 -4.78 -15.28 2.65
CA TYR A 303 -4.10 -14.63 3.78
C TYR A 303 -4.94 -14.68 5.07
N CYS A 304 -6.23 -15.00 4.98
CA CYS A 304 -7.16 -14.99 6.09
C CYS A 304 -8.07 -16.24 6.10
N GLY A 305 -8.52 -16.61 7.29
CA GLY A 305 -9.58 -17.60 7.50
C GLY A 305 -10.59 -17.09 8.52
N GLY A 306 -11.79 -17.64 8.47
CA GLY A 306 -12.89 -17.28 9.35
C GLY A 306 -13.63 -18.50 9.86
N ASN A 307 -13.91 -18.56 11.17
CA ASN A 307 -14.74 -19.60 11.78
C ASN A 307 -16.00 -18.97 12.36
N MET A 308 -17.17 -19.57 12.11
CA MET A 308 -18.43 -19.04 12.59
C MET A 308 -19.36 -20.17 13.04
N ALA A 309 -19.71 -20.15 14.32
CA ALA A 309 -20.77 -21.01 14.87
C ALA A 309 -22.14 -20.36 14.69
N LEU A 310 -23.21 -21.15 14.69
CA LEU A 310 -24.58 -20.68 14.53
C LEU A 310 -24.91 -19.63 15.61
N ASN A 311 -25.52 -18.51 15.21
CA ASN A 311 -25.87 -17.39 16.08
C ASN A 311 -24.66 -16.74 16.80
N LYS A 312 -23.44 -16.92 16.29
CA LYS A 312 -22.22 -16.26 16.79
C LYS A 312 -21.61 -15.39 15.70
N THR A 313 -20.81 -14.40 16.11
CA THR A 313 -19.99 -13.61 15.20
C THR A 313 -18.84 -14.44 14.65
N MET A 314 -18.49 -14.23 13.37
CA MET A 314 -17.32 -14.86 12.79
C MET A 314 -16.04 -14.40 13.49
N VAL A 315 -15.18 -15.35 13.83
CA VAL A 315 -13.82 -15.09 14.31
C VAL A 315 -12.87 -15.17 13.13
N VAL A 316 -12.21 -14.05 12.81
CA VAL A 316 -11.30 -13.92 11.68
C VAL A 316 -9.85 -13.97 12.14
N HIS A 317 -9.04 -14.76 11.45
CA HIS A 317 -7.60 -14.91 11.66
C HIS A 317 -6.87 -14.63 10.35
N CYS A 318 -5.81 -13.84 10.37
CA CYS A 318 -5.01 -13.56 9.17
C CYS A 318 -3.53 -13.75 9.46
N GLY A 319 -2.82 -14.46 8.57
CA GLY A 319 -1.44 -14.93 8.73
C GLY A 319 -0.52 -14.36 7.67
#